data_AF-A0A5C1MAT3-F1
#
_entry.id   AF-A0A5C1MAT3-F1
#
_cell.length_a   1.000
_cell.length_b   1.000
_cell.length_c   1.000
_cell.angle_alpha   90.00
_cell.angle_beta   90.00
_cell.angle_gamma   90.00
#
_symmetry.space_group_name_H-M   'P 1'
#
loop_
_entity.id
_entity.type
_entity.pdbx_description
1 polymer ?
#
loop_
_entity_poly.entity_id
_entity_poly.type
_entity_poly.pdbx_seq_one_letter_code
_entity_poly.pdbx_strand_id
1 'polypeptide(L)'
;MQEEEATAEPTESDRATEAEERAVACGGDETGKMNVEFLNDAALAAELREKTEEIKTRIAEMVRAHSQHAALTLDEDIVALDDYLRYGRIELGAVLAEMATDERYQDIKAITTATGLVFVYSDTHVEADAAAAKSVVEEAKYMLAGAIRNDSCNHARLTPAGDIHAMAPDTDPAVIDIILQGLPTEPRYADIKTVTAANGEVFYHSNRHLADNYAATLLLSMAGDNCATIAEAVREESRVYQRTTNTCTFLNHSLYGIPYGDLENALAATLQSPAYSDIKRMAHPATGGVHLYCDRYLDEERAWAIMDWDEVGRDNNP
;
A
#
# COMPACT_ATOMS: atom_id res chain seq x y z
N MET A 1 -14.09 99.51 -13.20
CA MET A 1 -13.97 99.91 -14.62
C MET A 1 -13.34 98.72 -15.32
N GLN A 2 -14.00 97.87 -16.08
CA GLN A 2 -15.37 97.70 -16.61
C GLN A 2 -15.51 96.18 -16.80
N GLU A 3 -16.56 95.57 -16.24
CA GLU A 3 -17.73 95.02 -16.95
C GLU A 3 -17.56 93.56 -17.39
N GLU A 4 -18.71 92.91 -17.42
CA GLU A 4 -19.05 91.52 -17.18
C GLU A 4 -19.73 91.02 -18.45
N GLU A 5 -19.39 89.84 -18.97
CA GLU A 5 -20.34 89.10 -19.80
C GLU A 5 -20.13 87.58 -19.62
N ALA A 6 -21.19 86.94 -19.13
CA ALA A 6 -21.29 85.54 -18.80
C ALA A 6 -21.93 84.77 -19.95
N THR A 7 -21.37 83.61 -20.30
CA THR A 7 -22.13 82.52 -20.92
C THR A 7 -21.77 81.21 -20.21
N ALA A 8 -22.81 80.58 -19.67
CA ALA A 8 -22.75 79.41 -18.81
C ALA A 8 -22.28 78.16 -19.58
N GLU A 9 -21.34 77.43 -18.99
CA GLU A 9 -20.95 76.08 -19.42
C GLU A 9 -22.07 75.07 -19.12
N PRO A 10 -22.31 74.08 -20.01
CA PRO A 10 -23.33 73.07 -19.81
C PRO A 10 -22.93 72.08 -18.71
N THR A 11 -23.89 71.80 -17.82
CA THR A 11 -23.77 70.92 -16.66
C THR A 11 -23.47 69.46 -17.02
N GLU A 12 -22.72 68.77 -16.13
CA GLU A 12 -22.25 67.36 -16.20
C GLU A 12 -23.31 66.27 -16.45
N SER A 13 -24.59 66.62 -16.57
CA SER A 13 -25.68 65.70 -16.88
C SER A 13 -25.75 65.29 -18.36
N ASP A 14 -25.09 66.01 -19.27
CA ASP A 14 -25.13 65.73 -20.72
C ASP A 14 -23.86 65.02 -21.26
N ARG A 15 -22.90 64.68 -20.39
CA ARG A 15 -21.70 63.89 -20.77
C ARG A 15 -21.80 62.40 -20.43
N ALA A 16 -22.87 61.97 -19.76
CA ALA A 16 -23.06 60.58 -19.35
C ALA A 16 -23.83 59.72 -20.38
N THR A 17 -24.43 60.33 -21.41
CA THR A 17 -25.39 59.66 -22.30
C THR A 17 -24.89 59.36 -23.73
N GLU A 18 -23.65 59.70 -24.07
CA GLU A 18 -23.06 59.39 -25.40
C GLU A 18 -21.82 58.49 -25.37
N ALA A 19 -21.39 58.00 -24.19
CA ALA A 19 -20.30 57.03 -24.07
C ALA A 19 -20.77 55.56 -24.00
N GLU A 20 -22.08 55.32 -23.96
CA GLU A 20 -22.67 53.99 -23.80
C GLU A 20 -23.05 53.29 -25.13
N GLU A 21 -22.70 53.87 -26.29
CA GLU A 21 -23.09 53.33 -27.60
C GLU A 21 -21.93 52.89 -28.51
N ARG A 22 -20.72 52.65 -27.96
CA ARG A 22 -19.57 52.09 -28.73
C ARG A 22 -18.65 51.14 -27.94
N ALA A 23 -19.23 50.10 -27.34
CA ALA A 23 -18.47 48.92 -26.94
C ALA A 23 -19.28 47.62 -27.15
N VAL A 24 -19.88 47.47 -28.34
CA VAL A 24 -20.29 46.17 -28.87
C VAL A 24 -19.15 45.68 -29.77
N ALA A 25 -18.33 44.75 -29.27
CA ALA A 25 -17.73 43.65 -30.04
C ALA A 25 -16.69 42.89 -29.18
N CYS A 26 -16.74 41.56 -29.26
CA CYS A 26 -15.89 40.55 -28.59
C CYS A 26 -16.32 40.28 -27.13
N GLY A 27 -17.06 39.22 -26.80
CA GLY A 27 -16.89 37.83 -27.21
C GLY A 27 -16.20 37.08 -26.07
N GLY A 28 -16.94 36.30 -25.28
CA GLY A 28 -16.41 35.54 -24.16
C GLY A 28 -17.51 35.05 -23.22
N ASP A 29 -18.00 33.86 -23.54
CA ASP A 29 -19.01 33.07 -22.84
C ASP A 29 -18.47 32.51 -21.50
N GLU A 30 -19.38 32.06 -20.64
CA GLU A 30 -19.18 31.18 -19.47
C GLU A 30 -18.53 31.77 -18.19
N THR A 31 -19.30 32.57 -17.44
CA THR A 31 -19.21 32.47 -15.97
C THR A 31 -20.04 31.28 -15.51
N GLY A 32 -19.44 30.09 -15.58
CA GLY A 32 -19.96 28.88 -14.96
C GLY A 32 -20.07 29.06 -13.45
N LYS A 33 -21.17 29.68 -13.00
CA LYS A 33 -21.61 29.61 -11.61
C LYS A 33 -21.92 28.13 -11.35
N MET A 34 -21.01 27.43 -10.67
CA MET A 34 -21.35 26.17 -10.03
C MET A 34 -22.46 26.48 -9.02
N ASN A 35 -23.71 26.28 -9.41
CA ASN A 35 -24.81 26.21 -8.48
C ASN A 35 -24.60 24.94 -7.65
N VAL A 36 -23.97 25.09 -6.50
CA VAL A 36 -24.04 24.07 -5.45
C VAL A 36 -25.44 24.22 -4.85
N GLU A 37 -26.40 23.46 -5.40
CA GLU A 37 -27.70 23.30 -4.76
C GLU A 37 -27.48 22.53 -3.45
N PHE A 38 -27.53 23.25 -2.33
CA PHE A 38 -27.59 22.62 -1.02
C PHE A 38 -28.93 21.90 -0.93
N LEU A 39 -28.91 20.56 -0.97
CA LEU A 39 -30.08 19.77 -0.61
C LEU A 39 -30.56 20.23 0.77
N ASN A 40 -31.85 20.56 0.87
CA ASN A 40 -32.52 20.76 2.15
C ASN A 40 -32.28 19.52 3.03
N ASP A 41 -31.99 19.72 4.32
CA ASP A 41 -31.77 18.66 5.33
C ASP A 41 -32.76 17.49 5.24
N ALA A 42 -34.03 17.76 4.90
CA ALA A 42 -35.06 16.73 4.73
C ALA A 42 -34.86 15.86 3.48
N ALA A 43 -34.37 16.42 2.38
CA ALA A 43 -34.07 15.69 1.15
C ALA A 43 -32.83 14.81 1.32
N LEU A 44 -31.78 15.36 1.95
CA LEU A 44 -30.56 14.62 2.29
C LEU A 44 -30.87 13.46 3.26
N ALA A 45 -31.73 13.69 4.26
CA ALA A 45 -32.15 12.65 5.18
C ALA A 45 -32.97 11.53 4.50
N ALA A 46 -33.79 11.87 3.49
CA ALA A 46 -34.52 10.87 2.70
C ALA A 46 -33.57 10.02 1.85
N GLU A 47 -32.60 10.65 1.18
CA GLU A 47 -31.58 9.98 0.39
C GLU A 47 -30.74 9.02 1.25
N LEU A 48 -30.25 9.48 2.41
CA LEU A 48 -29.48 8.64 3.32
C LEU A 48 -30.27 7.43 3.83
N ARG A 49 -31.58 7.57 4.06
CA ARG A 49 -32.45 6.45 4.45
C ARG A 49 -32.60 5.42 3.34
N GLU A 50 -32.88 5.87 2.11
CA GLU A 50 -32.95 4.99 0.95
C GLU A 50 -31.63 4.24 0.76
N LYS A 51 -30.51 4.96 0.84
CA LYS A 51 -29.19 4.36 0.72
C LYS A 51 -28.88 3.38 1.86
N THR A 52 -29.32 3.68 3.07
CA THR A 52 -29.20 2.77 4.22
C THR A 52 -29.94 1.45 3.97
N GLU A 53 -31.16 1.47 3.40
CA GLU A 53 -31.90 0.25 3.07
C GLU A 53 -31.23 -0.58 1.95
N GLU A 54 -30.67 0.08 0.94
CA GLU A 54 -29.85 -0.59 -0.08
C GLU A 54 -28.64 -1.30 0.55
N ILE A 55 -27.92 -0.60 1.44
CA ILE A 55 -26.76 -1.13 2.13
C ILE A 55 -27.13 -2.33 3.01
N LYS A 56 -28.22 -2.27 3.79
CA LYS A 56 -28.70 -3.41 4.60
C LYS A 56 -28.90 -4.66 3.77
N THR A 57 -29.51 -4.51 2.60
CA THR A 57 -29.77 -5.61 1.67
C THR A 57 -28.46 -6.22 1.17
N ARG A 58 -27.51 -5.38 0.74
CA ARG A 58 -26.19 -5.83 0.25
C ARG A 58 -25.35 -6.48 1.35
N ILE A 59 -25.40 -5.97 2.58
CA ILE A 59 -24.75 -6.58 3.75
C ILE A 59 -25.32 -7.99 3.96
N ALA A 60 -26.64 -8.13 4.02
CA ALA A 60 -27.27 -9.41 4.25
C ALA A 60 -26.94 -10.43 3.15
N GLU A 61 -26.95 -10.01 1.87
CA GLU A 61 -26.55 -10.86 0.74
C GLU A 61 -25.12 -11.36 0.87
N MET A 62 -24.16 -10.46 1.14
CA MET A 62 -22.75 -10.83 1.31
C MET A 62 -22.55 -11.75 2.51
N VAL A 63 -23.12 -11.40 3.66
CA VAL A 63 -22.99 -12.20 4.90
C VAL A 63 -23.56 -13.59 4.71
N ARG A 64 -24.72 -13.73 4.08
CA ARG A 64 -25.33 -15.04 3.78
C ARG A 64 -24.44 -15.84 2.83
N ALA A 65 -23.92 -15.22 1.76
CA ALA A 65 -23.03 -15.89 0.81
C ALA A 65 -21.74 -16.43 1.48
N HIS A 66 -21.11 -15.64 2.35
CA HIS A 66 -19.94 -16.11 3.11
C HIS A 66 -20.31 -17.20 4.11
N SER A 67 -21.41 -17.02 4.83
CA SER A 67 -21.88 -17.98 5.84
C SER A 67 -22.25 -19.34 5.23
N GLN A 68 -22.72 -19.39 3.99
CA GLN A 68 -22.95 -20.64 3.24
C GLN A 68 -21.68 -21.48 3.07
N HIS A 69 -20.51 -20.84 3.01
CA HIS A 69 -19.21 -21.49 3.00
C HIS A 69 -18.61 -21.61 4.40
N ALA A 70 -19.44 -21.42 5.42
CA ALA A 70 -19.08 -21.42 6.83
C ALA A 70 -18.00 -20.38 7.19
N ALA A 71 -17.90 -19.29 6.42
CA ALA A 71 -16.99 -18.17 6.67
C ALA A 71 -17.69 -17.05 7.45
N LEU A 72 -16.93 -16.33 8.26
CA LEU A 72 -17.37 -15.10 8.90
C LEU A 72 -17.00 -13.91 8.02
N THR A 73 -17.86 -12.89 7.97
CA THR A 73 -17.60 -11.66 7.24
C THR A 73 -16.99 -10.63 8.17
N LEU A 74 -15.83 -10.08 7.83
CA LEU A 74 -15.20 -9.04 8.63
C LEU A 74 -15.86 -7.68 8.33
N ASP A 75 -15.96 -6.82 9.33
CA ASP A 75 -16.47 -5.46 9.17
C ASP A 75 -15.72 -4.65 8.10
N GLU A 76 -14.40 -4.83 7.96
CA GLU A 76 -13.61 -4.20 6.91
C GLU A 76 -14.13 -4.53 5.49
N ASP A 77 -14.57 -5.78 5.25
CA ASP A 77 -15.18 -6.15 3.96
C ASP A 77 -16.52 -5.48 3.75
N ILE A 78 -17.30 -5.33 4.83
CA ILE A 78 -18.60 -4.69 4.82
C ILE A 78 -18.45 -3.20 4.54
N VAL A 79 -17.52 -2.53 5.21
CA VAL A 79 -17.20 -1.14 4.97
C VAL A 79 -16.75 -0.94 3.51
N ALA A 80 -16.01 -1.92 2.95
CA ALA A 80 -15.59 -1.91 1.55
C ALA A 80 -16.72 -2.19 0.53
N LEU A 81 -17.97 -2.45 0.94
CA LEU A 81 -19.08 -2.64 0.00
C LEU A 81 -19.53 -1.34 -0.67
N ASP A 82 -19.53 -0.23 0.07
CA ASP A 82 -20.15 1.01 -0.39
C ASP A 82 -19.42 2.25 0.15
N ASP A 83 -19.32 3.28 -0.70
CA ASP A 83 -18.60 4.51 -0.38
C ASP A 83 -19.22 5.28 0.79
N TYR A 84 -20.52 5.13 1.04
CA TYR A 84 -21.16 5.74 2.20
C TYR A 84 -20.64 5.14 3.52
N LEU A 85 -20.31 3.85 3.54
CA LEU A 85 -19.67 3.21 4.69
C LEU A 85 -18.18 3.59 4.75
N ARG A 86 -17.45 3.49 3.63
CA ARG A 86 -16.01 3.80 3.58
C ARG A 86 -15.68 5.21 4.06
N TYR A 87 -16.51 6.18 3.69
CA TYR A 87 -16.30 7.59 4.03
C TYR A 87 -17.08 8.04 5.28
N GLY A 88 -17.65 7.10 6.05
CA GLY A 88 -18.32 7.40 7.32
C GLY A 88 -19.57 8.27 7.18
N ARG A 89 -20.23 8.29 6.02
CA ARG A 89 -21.53 8.96 5.85
C ARG A 89 -22.65 8.16 6.49
N ILE A 90 -22.47 6.84 6.56
CA ILE A 90 -23.35 5.90 7.24
C ILE A 90 -22.47 5.04 8.16
N GLU A 91 -22.85 4.95 9.43
CA GLU A 91 -22.13 4.19 10.44
C GLU A 91 -22.55 2.71 10.42
N LEU A 92 -21.61 1.80 10.20
CA LEU A 92 -21.90 0.36 10.13
C LEU A 92 -22.58 -0.16 11.41
N GLY A 93 -22.14 0.29 12.58
CA GLY A 93 -22.75 -0.09 13.85
C GLY A 93 -24.23 0.28 13.94
N ALA A 94 -24.62 1.45 13.41
CA ALA A 94 -26.02 1.87 13.38
C ALA A 94 -26.84 1.01 12.41
N VAL A 95 -26.28 0.70 11.24
CA VAL A 95 -26.92 -0.18 10.25
C VAL A 95 -27.16 -1.57 10.85
N LEU A 96 -26.16 -2.17 11.49
CA LEU A 96 -26.28 -3.49 12.12
C LEU A 96 -27.29 -3.48 13.28
N ALA A 97 -27.35 -2.41 14.07
CA ALA A 97 -28.33 -2.25 15.13
C ALA A 97 -29.76 -2.17 14.59
N GLU A 98 -29.98 -1.43 13.50
CA GLU A 98 -31.29 -1.38 12.82
C GLU A 98 -31.66 -2.76 12.24
N MET A 99 -30.71 -3.44 11.58
CA MET A 99 -30.92 -4.79 11.05
C MET A 99 -31.31 -5.79 12.14
N ALA A 100 -30.70 -5.71 13.33
CA ALA A 100 -31.02 -6.60 14.44
C ALA A 100 -32.47 -6.48 14.94
N THR A 101 -33.13 -5.33 14.69
CA THR A 101 -34.54 -5.10 15.05
C THR A 101 -35.52 -5.45 13.92
N ASP A 102 -35.04 -5.59 12.70
CA ASP A 102 -35.85 -5.84 11.51
C ASP A 102 -36.03 -7.35 11.30
N GLU A 103 -37.27 -7.79 11.17
CA GLU A 103 -37.63 -9.20 10.95
C GLU A 103 -36.96 -9.81 9.71
N ARG A 104 -36.64 -9.00 8.68
CA ARG A 104 -35.99 -9.44 7.43
C ARG A 104 -34.53 -9.87 7.60
N TYR A 105 -33.88 -9.44 8.68
CA TYR A 105 -32.46 -9.64 8.92
C TYR A 105 -32.17 -10.31 10.28
N GLN A 106 -33.17 -10.94 10.90
CA GLN A 106 -32.98 -11.60 12.20
C GLN A 106 -31.91 -12.68 12.17
N ASP A 107 -31.64 -13.29 11.02
CA ASP A 107 -30.57 -14.27 10.86
C ASP A 107 -29.17 -13.66 10.97
N ILE A 108 -29.02 -12.37 10.69
CA ILE A 108 -27.74 -11.68 10.68
C ILE A 108 -27.32 -11.34 12.11
N LYS A 109 -26.22 -11.95 12.56
CA LYS A 109 -25.63 -11.78 13.89
C LYS A 109 -24.24 -11.19 13.78
N ALA A 110 -23.81 -10.49 14.83
CA ALA A 110 -22.47 -9.93 14.95
C ALA A 110 -21.79 -10.45 16.22
N ILE A 111 -20.49 -10.71 16.12
CA ILE A 111 -19.60 -11.04 17.23
C ILE A 111 -18.50 -10.00 17.25
N THR A 112 -18.32 -9.33 18.38
CA THR A 112 -17.19 -8.45 18.64
C THR A 112 -16.16 -9.21 19.46
N THR A 113 -14.93 -9.29 18.96
CA THR A 113 -13.84 -9.99 19.66
C THR A 113 -13.17 -9.10 20.69
N ALA A 114 -12.21 -9.64 21.45
CA ALA A 114 -11.56 -8.92 22.54
C ALA A 114 -10.74 -7.70 22.04
N THR A 115 -10.21 -7.76 20.82
CA THR A 115 -9.50 -6.64 20.20
C THR A 115 -10.42 -5.60 19.56
N GLY A 116 -11.74 -5.87 19.52
CA GLY A 116 -12.74 -4.99 18.94
C GLY A 116 -13.06 -5.26 17.47
N LEU A 117 -12.49 -6.31 16.86
CA LEU A 117 -12.88 -6.74 15.51
C LEU A 117 -14.33 -7.22 15.51
N VAL A 118 -15.08 -6.83 14.49
CA VAL A 118 -16.48 -7.23 14.33
C VAL A 118 -16.59 -8.22 13.19
N PHE A 119 -17.08 -9.41 13.52
CA PHE A 119 -17.43 -10.44 12.55
C PHE A 119 -18.94 -10.57 12.46
N VAL A 120 -19.46 -10.61 11.23
CA VAL A 120 -20.89 -10.74 10.94
C VAL A 120 -21.14 -12.07 10.23
N TYR A 121 -22.18 -12.78 10.65
CA TYR A 121 -22.55 -14.09 10.11
C TYR A 121 -24.07 -14.26 10.08
N SER A 122 -24.56 -15.23 9.30
CA SER A 122 -25.96 -15.64 9.33
C SER A 122 -26.11 -16.92 10.16
N ASP A 123 -26.95 -16.89 11.20
CA ASP A 123 -27.20 -18.03 12.08
C ASP A 123 -27.97 -19.18 11.40
N THR A 124 -28.55 -18.93 10.22
CA THR A 124 -29.13 -19.97 9.36
C THR A 124 -28.09 -20.91 8.75
N HIS A 125 -26.82 -20.50 8.73
CA HIS A 125 -25.72 -21.25 8.11
C HIS A 125 -24.58 -21.55 9.08
N VAL A 126 -24.37 -20.70 10.09
CA VAL A 126 -23.31 -20.88 11.09
C VAL A 126 -23.90 -20.75 12.49
N GLU A 127 -23.90 -21.85 13.24
CA GLU A 127 -24.33 -21.89 14.64
C GLU A 127 -23.53 -20.90 15.51
N ALA A 128 -24.17 -20.30 16.51
CA ALA A 128 -23.56 -19.25 17.34
C ALA A 128 -22.26 -19.70 18.04
N ASP A 129 -22.25 -20.90 18.61
CA ASP A 129 -21.05 -21.45 19.26
C ASP A 129 -19.91 -21.71 18.27
N ALA A 130 -20.25 -22.15 17.05
CA ALA A 130 -19.27 -22.35 15.97
C ALA A 130 -18.73 -21.02 15.45
N ALA A 131 -19.58 -19.99 15.35
CA ALA A 131 -19.16 -18.64 14.98
C ALA A 131 -18.22 -18.04 16.05
N ALA A 132 -18.52 -18.22 17.33
CA ALA A 132 -17.67 -17.76 18.43
C ALA A 132 -16.30 -18.46 18.44
N ALA A 133 -16.24 -19.77 18.18
CA ALA A 133 -14.97 -20.48 18.06
C ALA A 133 -14.16 -20.01 16.84
N LYS A 134 -14.84 -19.76 15.71
CA LYS A 134 -14.19 -19.27 14.48
C LYS A 134 -13.69 -17.83 14.61
N SER A 135 -14.42 -16.95 15.28
CA SER A 135 -14.02 -15.54 15.41
C SER A 135 -12.69 -15.40 16.14
N VAL A 136 -12.40 -16.26 17.11
CA VAL A 136 -11.10 -16.31 17.80
C VAL A 136 -9.96 -16.65 16.83
N VAL A 137 -10.17 -17.64 15.96
CA VAL A 137 -9.17 -18.06 14.98
C VAL A 137 -8.98 -16.99 13.89
N GLU A 138 -10.08 -16.41 13.40
CA GLU A 138 -10.03 -15.33 12.40
C GLU A 138 -9.38 -14.05 12.96
N GLU A 139 -9.67 -13.71 14.22
CA GLU A 139 -8.98 -12.62 14.92
C GLU A 139 -7.47 -12.88 15.00
N ALA A 140 -7.06 -14.11 15.38
CA ALA A 140 -5.65 -14.46 15.41
C ALA A 140 -5.01 -14.31 14.01
N LYS A 141 -5.62 -14.82 12.95
CA LYS A 141 -5.14 -14.64 11.57
C LYS A 141 -4.98 -13.16 11.21
N TYR A 142 -6.00 -12.35 11.51
CA TYR A 142 -5.99 -10.92 11.22
C TYR A 142 -4.84 -10.20 11.94
N MET A 143 -4.69 -10.45 13.23
CA MET A 143 -3.64 -9.83 14.06
C MET A 143 -2.24 -10.24 13.62
N LEU A 144 -2.03 -11.54 13.37
CA LEU A 144 -0.75 -12.08 12.90
C LEU A 144 -0.36 -11.52 11.52
N ALA A 145 -1.29 -11.54 10.57
CA ALA A 145 -1.06 -10.95 9.25
C ALA A 145 -0.82 -9.44 9.36
N GLY A 146 -1.59 -8.74 10.20
CA GLY A 146 -1.43 -7.31 10.48
C GLY A 146 -0.05 -6.96 11.00
N ALA A 147 0.50 -7.75 11.93
CA ALA A 147 1.85 -7.58 12.46
C ALA A 147 2.92 -7.70 11.38
N ILE A 148 2.84 -8.75 10.55
CA ILE A 148 3.77 -8.99 9.43
C ILE A 148 3.69 -7.84 8.41
N ARG A 149 2.47 -7.39 8.09
CA ARG A 149 2.24 -6.26 7.18
C ARG A 149 2.81 -4.96 7.74
N ASN A 150 2.63 -4.71 9.03
CA ASN A 150 3.17 -3.54 9.71
C ASN A 150 4.71 -3.50 9.64
N ASP A 151 5.36 -4.62 9.91
CA ASP A 151 6.82 -4.74 9.80
C ASP A 151 7.33 -4.54 8.37
N SER A 152 6.64 -5.16 7.41
CA SER A 152 6.97 -5.06 5.99
C SER A 152 6.78 -3.62 5.46
N CYS A 153 5.72 -2.94 5.87
CA CYS A 153 5.34 -1.62 5.39
C CYS A 153 6.12 -0.49 6.06
N ASN A 154 6.14 -0.48 7.40
CA ASN A 154 6.63 0.67 8.17
C ASN A 154 8.13 0.59 8.46
N HIS A 155 8.71 -0.61 8.45
CA HIS A 155 10.10 -0.84 8.83
C HIS A 155 10.94 -1.49 7.73
N ALA A 156 10.33 -1.87 6.60
CA ALA A 156 10.99 -2.61 5.52
C ALA A 156 11.80 -3.81 6.03
N ARG A 157 11.26 -4.55 7.03
CA ARG A 157 11.94 -5.66 7.70
C ARG A 157 11.17 -6.96 7.59
N LEU A 158 11.90 -8.06 7.71
CA LEU A 158 11.33 -9.38 7.92
C LEU A 158 10.84 -9.53 9.36
N THR A 159 9.75 -10.25 9.56
CA THR A 159 9.23 -10.59 10.90
C THR A 159 9.70 -11.98 11.29
N PRO A 160 10.57 -12.14 12.30
CA PRO A 160 11.00 -13.45 12.79
C PRO A 160 9.83 -14.23 13.39
N ALA A 161 9.80 -15.55 13.23
CA ALA A 161 8.78 -16.39 13.88
C ALA A 161 8.73 -16.20 15.40
N GLY A 162 9.90 -16.01 16.03
CA GLY A 162 10.00 -15.76 17.48
C GLY A 162 9.31 -14.46 17.93
N ASP A 163 9.37 -13.40 17.12
CA ASP A 163 8.66 -12.14 17.42
C ASP A 163 7.14 -12.36 17.38
N ILE A 164 6.67 -13.17 16.43
CA ILE A 164 5.26 -13.53 16.32
C ILE A 164 4.81 -14.36 17.52
N HIS A 165 5.59 -15.35 17.94
CA HIS A 165 5.29 -16.14 19.15
C HIS A 165 5.22 -15.25 20.40
N ALA A 166 6.10 -14.23 20.49
CA ALA A 166 6.10 -13.28 21.59
C ALA A 166 4.84 -12.38 21.63
N MET A 167 4.15 -12.18 20.51
CA MET A 167 2.89 -11.41 20.47
C MET A 167 1.71 -12.16 21.11
N ALA A 168 1.77 -13.49 21.17
CA ALA A 168 0.73 -14.34 21.74
C ALA A 168 1.32 -15.33 22.75
N PRO A 169 1.88 -14.85 23.88
CA PRO A 169 2.64 -15.69 24.82
C PRO A 169 1.79 -16.79 25.49
N ASP A 170 0.47 -16.59 25.56
CA ASP A 170 -0.47 -17.56 26.13
C ASP A 170 -0.94 -18.62 25.11
N THR A 171 -0.51 -18.52 23.84
CA THR A 171 -0.85 -19.47 22.79
C THR A 171 0.33 -20.39 22.50
N ASP A 172 0.06 -21.69 22.34
CA ASP A 172 1.08 -22.67 21.96
C ASP A 172 1.72 -22.26 20.61
N PRO A 173 3.05 -22.09 20.53
CA PRO A 173 3.75 -21.79 19.28
C PRO A 173 3.38 -22.72 18.13
N ALA A 174 3.11 -24.00 18.39
CA ALA A 174 2.71 -24.94 17.35
C ALA A 174 1.35 -24.57 16.72
N VAL A 175 0.43 -24.00 17.50
CA VAL A 175 -0.85 -23.52 16.99
C VAL A 175 -0.65 -22.28 16.13
N ILE A 176 0.23 -21.36 16.57
CA ILE A 176 0.58 -20.15 15.81
C ILE A 176 1.20 -20.55 14.46
N ASP A 177 2.13 -21.51 14.45
CA ASP A 177 2.78 -21.98 13.24
C ASP A 177 1.78 -22.61 12.25
N ILE A 178 0.82 -23.39 12.75
CA ILE A 178 -0.27 -23.94 11.92
C ILE A 178 -1.09 -22.82 11.29
N ILE A 179 -1.44 -21.78 12.05
CA ILE A 179 -2.17 -20.63 11.53
C ILE A 179 -1.35 -19.93 10.44
N LEU A 180 -0.08 -19.61 10.71
CA LEU A 180 0.82 -18.94 9.78
C LEU A 180 1.01 -19.72 8.48
N GLN A 181 1.14 -21.05 8.55
CA GLN A 181 1.23 -21.93 7.37
C GLN A 181 -0.08 -21.94 6.56
N GLY A 182 -1.23 -21.75 7.22
CA GLY A 182 -2.54 -21.68 6.58
C GLY A 182 -2.81 -20.35 5.87
N LEU A 183 -2.24 -19.24 6.35
CA LEU A 183 -2.53 -17.89 5.82
C LEU A 183 -2.43 -17.80 4.28
N PRO A 184 -1.36 -18.27 3.60
CA PRO A 184 -1.22 -18.07 2.16
C PRO A 184 -2.28 -18.81 1.32
N THR A 185 -3.00 -19.77 1.92
CA THR A 185 -4.08 -20.51 1.23
C THR A 185 -5.37 -19.73 1.13
N GLU A 186 -5.52 -18.67 1.92
CA GLU A 186 -6.70 -17.82 1.94
C GLU A 186 -6.46 -16.56 1.11
N PRO A 187 -7.38 -16.19 0.19
CA PRO A 187 -7.20 -15.04 -0.69
C PRO A 187 -6.89 -13.72 0.04
N ARG A 188 -7.44 -13.52 1.26
CA ARG A 188 -7.18 -12.32 2.09
C ARG A 188 -5.75 -12.23 2.59
N TYR A 189 -5.08 -13.36 2.81
CA TYR A 189 -3.74 -13.42 3.40
C TYR A 189 -2.71 -13.99 2.42
N ALA A 190 -3.06 -14.09 1.13
CA ALA A 190 -2.18 -14.58 0.07
C ALA A 190 -0.91 -13.72 -0.12
N ASP A 191 -0.91 -12.50 0.42
CA ASP A 191 0.23 -11.60 0.47
C ASP A 191 1.28 -12.01 1.50
N ILE A 192 0.90 -12.77 2.52
CA ILE A 192 1.83 -13.25 3.54
C ILE A 192 2.68 -14.37 2.95
N LYS A 193 4.00 -14.18 3.02
CA LYS A 193 5.02 -15.07 2.49
C LYS A 193 6.01 -15.44 3.59
N THR A 194 6.76 -16.50 3.32
CA THR A 194 7.75 -17.05 4.24
C THR A 194 9.10 -17.14 3.52
N VAL A 195 10.17 -16.80 4.24
CA VAL A 195 11.55 -17.04 3.83
C VAL A 195 12.30 -17.74 4.97
N THR A 196 13.19 -18.67 4.63
CA THR A 196 13.89 -19.50 5.61
C THR A 196 15.39 -19.30 5.46
N ALA A 197 16.05 -18.93 6.55
CA ALA A 197 17.50 -18.77 6.59
C ALA A 197 18.20 -20.14 6.50
N ALA A 198 19.48 -20.13 6.13
CA ALA A 198 20.29 -21.34 6.00
C ALA A 198 20.43 -22.14 7.32
N ASN A 199 20.29 -21.46 8.47
CA ASN A 199 20.29 -22.06 9.81
C ASN A 199 18.92 -22.69 10.18
N GLY A 200 17.92 -22.60 9.31
CA GLY A 200 16.56 -23.11 9.53
C GLY A 200 15.60 -22.12 10.19
N GLU A 201 16.06 -20.90 10.52
CA GLU A 201 15.21 -19.86 11.11
C GLU A 201 14.19 -19.35 10.09
N VAL A 202 12.94 -19.20 10.54
CA VAL A 202 11.80 -18.83 9.69
C VAL A 202 11.42 -17.38 9.91
N PHE A 203 11.24 -16.67 8.80
CA PHE A 203 10.79 -15.29 8.77
C PHE A 203 9.59 -15.13 7.85
N TYR A 204 8.79 -14.10 8.11
CA TYR A 204 7.61 -13.77 7.34
C TYR A 204 7.68 -12.35 6.79
N HIS A 205 7.04 -12.12 5.65
CA HIS A 205 6.86 -10.80 5.06
C HIS A 205 5.55 -10.71 4.30
N SER A 206 5.11 -9.49 4.02
CA SER A 206 3.96 -9.20 3.15
C SER A 206 4.45 -8.71 1.80
N ASN A 207 4.20 -9.48 0.73
CA ASN A 207 4.63 -9.11 -0.62
C ASN A 207 3.88 -7.92 -1.24
N ARG A 208 2.84 -7.40 -0.56
CA ARG A 208 2.22 -6.10 -0.87
C ARG A 208 3.12 -4.90 -0.55
N HIS A 209 4.07 -5.07 0.37
CA HIS A 209 4.91 -3.99 0.89
C HIS A 209 6.40 -4.29 0.70
N LEU A 210 6.78 -5.57 0.72
CA LEU A 210 8.15 -6.03 0.63
C LEU A 210 8.28 -7.09 -0.47
N ALA A 211 8.88 -6.75 -1.61
CA ALA A 211 9.02 -7.71 -2.71
C ALA A 211 9.82 -8.96 -2.30
N ASP A 212 9.50 -10.13 -2.87
CA ASP A 212 10.09 -11.41 -2.46
C ASP A 212 11.62 -11.45 -2.65
N ASN A 213 12.13 -10.81 -3.70
CA ASN A 213 13.57 -10.68 -3.94
C ASN A 213 14.26 -9.80 -2.89
N TYR A 214 13.58 -8.75 -2.46
CA TYR A 214 14.07 -7.86 -1.43
C TYR A 214 14.05 -8.54 -0.05
N ALA A 215 13.02 -9.34 0.24
CA ALA A 215 12.98 -10.21 1.42
C ALA A 215 14.15 -11.20 1.47
N ALA A 216 14.47 -11.85 0.34
CA ALA A 216 15.62 -12.76 0.25
C ALA A 216 16.96 -12.03 0.48
N THR A 217 17.10 -10.81 -0.04
CA THR A 217 18.31 -9.99 0.16
C THR A 217 18.48 -9.56 1.61
N LEU A 218 17.40 -9.12 2.26
CA LEU A 218 17.39 -8.76 3.67
C LEU A 218 17.79 -9.94 4.56
N LEU A 219 17.31 -11.14 4.24
CA LEU A 219 17.67 -12.36 4.97
C LEU A 219 19.18 -12.64 4.94
N LEU A 220 19.80 -12.47 3.76
CA LEU A 220 21.25 -12.66 3.59
C LEU A 220 22.05 -11.58 4.35
N SER A 221 21.59 -10.33 4.31
CA SER A 221 22.18 -9.22 5.05
C SER A 221 22.11 -9.47 6.57
N MET A 222 20.95 -9.93 7.08
CA MET A 222 20.76 -10.29 8.49
C MET A 222 21.68 -11.43 8.95
N ALA A 223 21.96 -12.39 8.08
CA ALA A 223 22.91 -13.48 8.36
C ALA A 223 24.38 -13.01 8.39
N GLY A 224 24.66 -11.77 7.94
CA GLY A 224 26.02 -11.21 7.86
C GLY A 224 26.87 -11.81 6.76
N ASP A 225 26.27 -12.55 5.82
CA ASP A 225 26.99 -13.11 4.66
C ASP A 225 27.06 -12.05 3.55
N ASN A 226 28.04 -11.16 3.67
CA ASN A 226 28.27 -10.08 2.72
C ASN A 226 28.53 -10.60 1.29
N CYS A 227 29.18 -11.76 1.14
CA CYS A 227 29.50 -12.30 -0.18
C CYS A 227 28.24 -12.82 -0.88
N ALA A 228 27.42 -13.60 -0.17
CA ALA A 228 26.14 -14.07 -0.70
C ALA A 228 25.19 -12.89 -0.99
N THR A 229 25.17 -11.88 -0.11
CA THR A 229 24.38 -10.66 -0.29
C THR A 229 24.76 -9.93 -1.57
N ILE A 230 26.06 -9.67 -1.78
CA ILE A 230 26.55 -9.01 -3.00
C ILE A 230 26.21 -9.85 -4.24
N ALA A 231 26.53 -11.14 -4.22
CA ALA A 231 26.34 -12.01 -5.38
C ALA A 231 24.87 -12.11 -5.79
N GLU A 232 23.95 -12.29 -4.84
CA GLU A 232 22.52 -12.42 -5.14
C GLU A 232 21.92 -11.11 -5.65
N ALA A 233 22.29 -9.97 -5.04
CA ALA A 233 21.87 -8.66 -5.50
C ALA A 233 22.31 -8.39 -6.95
N VAL A 234 23.58 -8.68 -7.27
CA VAL A 234 24.11 -8.48 -8.64
C VAL A 234 23.43 -9.42 -9.64
N ARG A 235 23.19 -10.68 -9.26
CA ARG A 235 22.47 -11.64 -10.10
C ARG A 235 21.07 -11.16 -10.42
N GLU A 236 20.37 -10.64 -9.42
CA GLU A 236 19.01 -10.12 -9.58
C GLU A 236 18.98 -8.88 -10.49
N GLU A 237 19.85 -7.89 -10.23
CA GLU A 237 19.97 -6.68 -11.05
C GLU A 237 20.27 -7.00 -12.52
N SER A 238 21.17 -7.94 -12.76
CA SER A 238 21.50 -8.39 -14.11
C SER A 238 20.38 -9.22 -14.75
N ARG A 239 19.69 -10.08 -13.98
CA ARG A 239 18.65 -10.97 -14.50
C ARG A 239 17.34 -10.25 -14.79
N VAL A 240 16.81 -9.54 -13.80
CA VAL A 240 15.45 -8.98 -13.83
C VAL A 240 15.45 -7.60 -14.46
N TYR A 241 16.36 -6.73 -14.04
CA TYR A 241 16.39 -5.34 -14.50
C TYR A 241 17.33 -5.11 -15.69
N GLN A 242 18.14 -6.12 -16.03
CA GLN A 242 19.15 -6.01 -17.09
C GLN A 242 20.07 -4.82 -16.83
N ARG A 243 20.54 -4.64 -15.59
CA ARG A 243 21.37 -3.51 -15.13
C ARG A 243 22.68 -3.98 -14.50
N THR A 244 23.62 -3.04 -14.43
CA THR A 244 24.82 -3.19 -13.60
C THR A 244 24.58 -2.60 -12.22
N THR A 245 25.27 -3.12 -11.20
CA THR A 245 25.13 -2.66 -9.82
C THR A 245 26.34 -1.83 -9.42
N ASN A 246 26.15 -0.54 -9.14
CA ASN A 246 27.21 0.29 -8.57
C ASN A 246 27.59 -0.22 -7.17
N THR A 247 28.88 -0.36 -6.89
CA THR A 247 29.35 -0.92 -5.61
C THR A 247 28.97 -0.08 -4.38
N CYS A 248 28.79 1.23 -4.53
CA CYS A 248 28.34 2.11 -3.45
C CYS A 248 26.90 1.78 -2.98
N THR A 249 26.09 1.13 -3.82
CA THR A 249 24.74 0.67 -3.45
C THR A 249 24.74 -0.22 -2.22
N PHE A 250 25.80 -1.02 -2.02
CA PHE A 250 25.94 -1.92 -0.86
C PHE A 250 26.17 -1.22 0.48
N LEU A 251 26.50 0.08 0.46
CA LEU A 251 26.60 0.90 1.66
C LEU A 251 25.24 1.33 2.20
N ASN A 252 24.15 1.11 1.45
CA ASN A 252 22.82 1.47 1.91
C ASN A 252 22.41 0.61 3.12
N HIS A 253 22.39 1.25 4.30
CA HIS A 253 22.03 0.62 5.57
C HIS A 253 20.64 0.02 5.64
N SER A 254 19.70 0.49 4.81
CA SER A 254 18.34 -0.07 4.81
C SER A 254 18.23 -1.38 4.03
N LEU A 255 19.14 -1.66 3.08
CA LEU A 255 19.00 -2.81 2.19
C LEU A 255 20.10 -3.86 2.41
N TYR A 256 21.35 -3.42 2.49
CA TYR A 256 22.51 -4.31 2.53
C TYR A 256 23.33 -4.12 3.80
N GLY A 257 23.48 -2.88 4.25
CA GLY A 257 24.15 -2.54 5.50
C GLY A 257 25.60 -2.95 5.60
N ILE A 258 26.30 -3.15 4.48
CA ILE A 258 27.72 -3.48 4.50
C ILE A 258 28.51 -2.24 4.95
N PRO A 259 29.25 -2.31 6.08
CA PRO A 259 30.02 -1.17 6.55
C PRO A 259 31.07 -0.74 5.53
N TYR A 260 31.31 0.56 5.42
CA TYR A 260 32.29 1.11 4.48
C TYR A 260 33.68 0.47 4.62
N GLY A 261 34.12 0.19 5.86
CA GLY A 261 35.41 -0.45 6.13
C GLY A 261 35.50 -1.91 5.67
N ASP A 262 34.36 -2.58 5.47
CA ASP A 262 34.29 -4.00 5.12
C ASP A 262 33.96 -4.23 3.64
N LEU A 263 33.44 -3.22 2.95
CA LEU A 263 32.95 -3.35 1.57
C LEU A 263 34.01 -3.88 0.61
N GLU A 264 35.21 -3.28 0.57
CA GLU A 264 36.26 -3.72 -0.35
C GLU A 264 36.73 -5.16 -0.04
N ASN A 265 36.77 -5.55 1.24
CA ASN A 265 37.11 -6.91 1.62
C ASN A 265 36.02 -7.91 1.17
N ALA A 266 34.75 -7.55 1.33
CA ALA A 266 33.61 -8.35 0.88
C ALA A 266 33.55 -8.48 -0.65
N LEU A 267 33.83 -7.40 -1.38
CA LEU A 267 33.93 -7.40 -2.83
C LEU A 267 35.08 -8.30 -3.30
N ALA A 268 36.26 -8.15 -2.70
CA ALA A 268 37.42 -8.97 -3.03
C ALA A 268 37.15 -10.47 -2.75
N ALA A 269 36.56 -10.80 -1.60
CA ALA A 269 36.19 -12.16 -1.25
C ALA A 269 35.17 -12.76 -2.23
N THR A 270 34.15 -11.98 -2.61
CA THR A 270 33.15 -12.39 -3.62
C THR A 270 33.83 -12.72 -4.95
N LEU A 271 34.66 -11.81 -5.47
CA LEU A 271 35.30 -11.96 -6.79
C LEU A 271 36.37 -13.07 -6.83
N GLN A 272 36.98 -13.41 -5.70
CA GLN A 272 37.98 -14.49 -5.61
C GLN A 272 37.34 -15.86 -5.38
N SER A 273 36.11 -15.92 -4.87
CA SER A 273 35.42 -17.16 -4.58
C SER A 273 34.97 -17.87 -5.87
N PRO A 274 35.35 -19.14 -6.09
CA PRO A 274 34.86 -19.92 -7.22
C PRO A 274 33.34 -20.09 -7.25
N ALA A 275 32.66 -19.97 -6.10
CA ALA A 275 31.20 -20.08 -6.01
C ALA A 275 30.46 -18.88 -6.63
N TYR A 276 31.16 -17.76 -6.82
CA TYR A 276 30.62 -16.52 -7.40
C TYR A 276 31.39 -16.12 -8.67
N SER A 277 31.94 -17.09 -9.40
CA SER A 277 32.72 -16.83 -10.61
C SER A 277 31.93 -16.13 -11.72
N ASP A 278 30.60 -16.17 -11.64
CA ASP A 278 29.67 -15.47 -12.52
C ASP A 278 29.63 -13.95 -12.28
N ILE A 279 30.07 -13.48 -11.11
CA ILE A 279 30.10 -12.06 -10.77
C ILE A 279 31.37 -11.43 -11.32
N LYS A 280 31.20 -10.37 -12.12
CA LYS A 280 32.28 -9.63 -12.78
C LYS A 280 32.30 -8.19 -12.32
N ARG A 281 33.50 -7.62 -12.25
CA ARG A 281 33.75 -6.23 -11.89
C ARG A 281 34.20 -5.45 -13.11
N MET A 282 33.65 -4.25 -13.28
CA MET A 282 34.10 -3.27 -14.27
C MET A 282 34.27 -1.91 -13.59
N ALA A 283 35.13 -1.08 -14.18
CA ALA A 283 35.38 0.28 -13.73
C ALA A 283 35.26 1.23 -14.90
N HIS A 284 34.54 2.31 -14.71
CA HIS A 284 34.39 3.34 -15.72
C HIS A 284 35.69 4.15 -15.85
N PRO A 285 36.27 4.28 -17.05
CA PRO A 285 37.62 4.86 -17.21
C PRO A 285 37.71 6.36 -16.90
N ALA A 286 36.62 7.12 -17.09
CA ALA A 286 36.60 8.56 -16.85
C ALA A 286 36.21 8.96 -15.42
N THR A 287 35.12 8.39 -14.89
CA THR A 287 34.60 8.70 -13.55
C THR A 287 35.24 7.87 -12.44
N GLY A 288 35.82 6.70 -12.77
CA GLY A 288 36.30 5.74 -11.78
C GLY A 288 35.19 4.95 -11.08
N GLY A 289 33.92 5.11 -11.49
CA GLY A 289 32.78 4.38 -10.93
C GLY A 289 32.95 2.87 -11.09
N VAL A 290 32.76 2.11 -10.00
CA VAL A 290 32.96 0.67 -9.98
C VAL A 290 31.60 -0.03 -9.94
N HIS A 291 31.37 -0.88 -10.94
CA HIS A 291 30.13 -1.63 -11.13
C HIS A 291 30.39 -3.13 -11.14
N LEU A 292 29.37 -3.88 -10.74
CA LEU A 292 29.31 -5.33 -10.83
C LEU A 292 28.19 -5.76 -11.78
N TYR A 293 28.37 -6.92 -12.42
CA TYR A 293 27.33 -7.57 -13.20
C TYR A 293 27.50 -9.10 -13.15
N CYS A 294 26.44 -9.84 -13.47
CA CYS A 294 26.48 -11.30 -13.56
C CYS A 294 26.52 -11.74 -15.03
N ASP A 295 27.62 -12.35 -15.45
CA ASP A 295 27.85 -12.76 -16.84
C ASP A 295 26.90 -13.86 -17.36
N ARG A 296 26.20 -14.56 -16.45
CA ARG A 296 25.13 -15.49 -16.79
C ARG A 296 23.88 -14.81 -17.36
N TYR A 297 23.67 -13.53 -17.08
CA TYR A 297 22.43 -12.82 -17.40
C TYR A 297 22.63 -11.54 -18.18
N LEU A 298 23.82 -10.95 -18.14
CA LEU A 298 24.17 -9.71 -18.83
C LEU A 298 25.57 -9.84 -19.45
N ASP A 299 25.67 -9.66 -20.76
CA ASP A 299 26.95 -9.69 -21.44
C ASP A 299 27.79 -8.44 -21.17
N GLU A 300 29.11 -8.54 -21.34
CA GLU A 300 30.06 -7.49 -20.98
C GLU A 300 29.87 -6.20 -21.81
N GLU A 301 29.60 -6.31 -23.11
CA GLU A 301 29.42 -5.16 -23.99
C GLU A 301 28.16 -4.37 -23.59
N ARG A 302 27.08 -5.10 -23.30
CA ARG A 302 25.83 -4.52 -22.82
C ARG A 302 25.98 -3.91 -21.44
N ALA A 303 26.65 -4.61 -20.52
CA ALA A 303 26.94 -4.09 -19.17
C ALA A 303 27.76 -2.80 -19.25
N TRP A 304 28.76 -2.74 -20.12
CA TRP A 304 29.58 -1.54 -20.33
C TRP A 304 28.74 -0.36 -20.83
N ALA A 305 27.89 -0.58 -21.83
CA ALA A 305 27.02 0.47 -22.38
C ALA A 305 26.04 1.03 -21.33
N ILE A 306 25.57 0.18 -20.40
CA ILE A 306 24.69 0.60 -19.31
C ILE A 306 25.45 1.40 -18.25
N MET A 307 26.63 0.94 -17.86
CA MET A 307 27.50 1.66 -16.91
C MET A 307 27.88 3.05 -17.47
N ASP A 308 28.29 3.15 -18.73
CA ASP A 308 28.64 4.42 -19.40
C ASP A 308 27.44 5.39 -19.42
N TRP A 309 26.23 4.86 -19.69
CA TRP A 309 25.00 5.63 -19.54
C TRP A 309 24.86 6.13 -18.10
N ASP A 310 24.81 5.24 -17.12
CA ASP A 310 24.53 5.58 -15.71
C ASP A 310 25.53 6.60 -15.13
N GLU A 311 26.81 6.52 -15.51
CA GLU A 311 27.89 7.35 -14.99
C GLU A 311 28.05 8.70 -15.70
N VAL A 312 27.76 8.77 -17.01
CA VAL A 312 28.03 9.98 -17.84
C VAL A 312 26.81 10.43 -18.63
N GLY A 313 25.99 9.49 -19.10
CA GLY A 313 24.77 9.79 -19.86
C GLY A 313 23.71 10.55 -19.04
N ARG A 314 23.59 10.27 -17.73
CA ARG A 314 22.53 10.86 -16.86
C ARG A 314 22.62 12.35 -16.72
N ASP A 315 23.81 12.82 -16.44
CA ASP A 315 24.06 14.23 -16.20
C ASP A 315 24.04 15.04 -17.51
N ASN A 316 24.29 14.37 -18.64
CA ASN A 316 24.30 14.99 -19.97
C ASN A 316 22.94 15.01 -20.66
N ASN A 317 21.94 14.28 -20.14
CA ASN A 317 20.58 14.25 -20.68
C ASN A 317 19.54 14.11 -19.53
N PRO A 318 19.30 15.19 -18.76
CA PRO A 318 18.40 15.20 -17.60
C PRO A 318 16.92 15.06 -17.95
#